data_AF-A0A918WIB7-F1
#
_entry.id   AF-A0A918WIB7-F1
#
_cell.length_a   1.000
_cell.length_b   1.000
_cell.length_c   1.000
_cell.angle_alpha   90.00
_cell.angle_beta   90.00
_cell.angle_gamma   90.00
#
_symmetry.space_group_name_H-M   'P 1'
#
loop_
_entity.id
_entity.type
_entity.pdbx_description
1 polymer ?
#
loop_
_entity_poly.entity_id
_entity_poly.type
_entity_poly.pdbx_seq_one_letter_code
_entity_poly.pdbx_strand_id
1 'polypeptide(L)'
;MNSDSALPGNFCSQCGKSPAGNHVCFGGTGESVVMCDDCLARQSSSIADFFKEAKNAECDFCGGSPCTGGPEFLTPSAEGNVANRWLCGSCAPDYHTFLQTKMADLVEVSDYEKQLEEMKRIAGEAEVHMKQFVRRRDN
;
A
#
# COMPACT_ATOMS: atom_id res chain seq x y z
N MET A 1 3.59 22.80 -28.80
CA MET A 1 4.43 21.91 -27.97
C MET A 1 3.49 21.07 -27.15
N ASN A 2 3.09 19.91 -27.69
CA ASN A 2 2.19 18.99 -27.00
C ASN A 2 3.04 18.03 -26.18
N SER A 3 3.02 18.19 -24.88
CA SER A 3 3.59 17.23 -23.93
C SER A 3 2.53 16.15 -23.66
N ASP A 4 2.36 15.24 -24.62
CA ASP A 4 1.63 13.99 -24.40
C ASP A 4 2.52 13.07 -23.55
N SER A 5 2.38 13.15 -22.23
CA SER A 5 2.90 12.16 -21.31
C SER A 5 2.01 10.91 -21.32
N ALA A 6 2.03 10.18 -22.43
CA ALA A 6 1.43 8.84 -22.51
C ALA A 6 2.27 7.88 -21.65
N LEU A 7 1.66 7.32 -20.60
CA LEU A 7 2.25 6.24 -19.80
C LEU A 7 2.63 5.07 -20.73
N PRO A 8 3.81 4.45 -20.56
CA PRO A 8 4.29 3.41 -21.47
C PRO A 8 3.46 2.13 -21.32
N GLY A 9 2.64 1.84 -22.33
CA GLY A 9 2.12 0.52 -22.67
C GLY A 9 1.06 -0.05 -21.73
N ASN A 10 -0.22 0.03 -22.12
CA ASN A 10 -1.34 -0.69 -21.49
C ASN A 10 -1.28 -2.22 -21.64
N PHE A 11 -0.10 -2.82 -21.80
CA PHE A 11 0.09 -4.25 -22.04
C PHE A 11 0.64 -4.95 -20.80
N CYS A 12 0.27 -6.22 -20.64
CA CYS A 12 0.74 -7.09 -19.56
C CYS A 12 2.28 -7.14 -19.54
N SER A 13 2.89 -6.81 -18.39
CA SER A 13 4.35 -6.84 -18.23
C SER A 13 4.95 -8.24 -18.37
N GLN A 14 4.14 -9.28 -18.12
CA GLN A 14 4.58 -10.67 -18.17
C GLN A 14 4.64 -11.24 -19.60
N CYS A 15 3.61 -10.98 -20.42
CA CYS A 15 3.52 -11.58 -21.75
C CYS A 15 3.70 -10.59 -22.90
N GLY A 16 3.53 -9.29 -22.65
CA GLY A 16 3.60 -8.21 -23.65
C GLY A 16 2.52 -8.27 -24.75
N LYS A 17 1.58 -9.22 -24.68
CA LYS A 17 0.64 -9.52 -25.78
C LYS A 17 -0.77 -8.99 -25.57
N SER A 18 -1.26 -9.08 -24.33
CA SER A 18 -2.64 -8.72 -23.98
C SER A 18 -2.67 -7.42 -23.18
N PRO A 19 -3.76 -6.64 -23.23
CA PRO A 19 -3.93 -5.49 -22.35
C PRO A 19 -3.80 -5.89 -20.88
N ALA A 20 -3.15 -5.05 -20.08
CA ALA A 20 -3.14 -5.21 -18.64
C ALA A 20 -4.50 -4.77 -18.07
N GLY A 21 -5.16 -5.68 -17.34
CA GLY A 21 -6.43 -5.41 -16.64
C GLY A 21 -6.26 -5.31 -15.13
N ASN A 22 -5.07 -5.66 -14.63
CA ASN A 22 -4.76 -5.73 -13.20
C ASN A 22 -3.49 -4.92 -12.94
N HIS A 23 -3.52 -4.04 -11.95
CA HIS A 23 -2.41 -3.17 -11.59
C HIS A 23 -2.30 -3.08 -10.08
N VAL A 24 -1.09 -3.29 -9.54
CA VAL A 24 -0.79 -3.02 -8.13
C VAL A 24 0.55 -2.32 -8.01
N CYS A 25 0.58 -1.23 -7.23
CA CYS A 25 1.80 -0.62 -6.73
C CYS A 25 2.10 -1.18 -5.34
N PHE A 26 3.31 -1.71 -5.16
CA PHE A 26 3.82 -2.18 -3.89
C PHE A 26 4.44 -1.01 -3.13
N GLY A 27 3.74 -0.49 -2.13
CA GLY A 27 4.18 0.69 -1.37
C GLY A 27 5.56 0.53 -0.70
N GLY A 28 5.92 -0.70 -0.32
CA GLY A 28 7.20 -1.00 0.32
C GLY A 28 8.41 -0.98 -0.62
N THR A 29 8.23 -1.27 -1.91
CA THR A 29 9.35 -1.34 -2.89
C THR A 29 9.28 -0.24 -3.95
N GLY A 30 8.14 0.45 -4.08
CA GLY A 30 7.88 1.38 -5.17
C GLY A 30 7.68 0.70 -6.53
N GLU A 31 7.69 -0.63 -6.58
CA GLU A 31 7.48 -1.39 -7.80
C GLU A 31 6.00 -1.43 -8.16
N SER A 32 5.71 -1.39 -9.45
CA SER A 32 4.36 -1.51 -9.98
C SER A 32 4.29 -2.68 -10.94
N VAL A 33 3.30 -3.55 -10.79
CA VAL A 33 3.09 -4.71 -11.64
C VAL A 33 1.77 -4.58 -12.37
N VAL A 34 1.81 -4.73 -13.69
CA VAL A 34 0.64 -4.70 -14.58
C VAL A 34 0.48 -6.03 -15.30
N MET A 35 -0.66 -6.70 -15.14
CA MET A 35 -0.88 -8.05 -15.68
C MET A 35 -2.24 -8.18 -16.39
N CYS A 36 -2.29 -9.02 -17.43
CA CYS A 36 -3.55 -9.51 -17.98
C CYS A 36 -4.09 -10.68 -17.14
N ASP A 37 -5.39 -10.96 -17.28
CA ASP A 37 -6.07 -12.00 -16.51
C ASP A 37 -5.44 -13.38 -16.70
N ASP A 38 -5.04 -13.73 -17.94
CA ASP A 38 -4.39 -15.01 -18.23
C ASP A 38 -3.04 -15.18 -17.52
N CYS A 39 -2.26 -14.10 -17.43
CA CYS A 39 -0.96 -14.13 -16.75
C CYS A 39 -1.12 -14.15 -15.24
N LEU A 40 -2.15 -13.46 -14.73
CA LEU A 40 -2.49 -13.48 -13.31
C LEU A 40 -2.99 -14.87 -12.88
N ALA A 41 -3.83 -15.51 -13.68
CA ALA A 41 -4.35 -16.86 -13.42
C ALA A 41 -3.26 -17.95 -13.39
N ARG A 42 -2.08 -17.67 -13.94
CA ARG A 42 -0.90 -18.57 -13.90
C ARG A 42 0.04 -18.29 -12.71
N GLN A 43 -0.19 -17.22 -11.96
CA GLN A 43 0.60 -16.94 -10.76
C GLN A 43 0.24 -17.90 -9.63
N SER A 44 1.05 -17.89 -8.56
CA SER A 44 0.66 -18.56 -7.32
C SER A 44 -0.66 -17.99 -6.79
N SER A 45 -1.39 -18.82 -6.03
CA SER A 45 -2.62 -18.38 -5.37
C SER A 45 -2.40 -17.12 -4.53
N SER A 46 -1.26 -17.01 -3.83
CA SER A 46 -0.92 -15.83 -3.03
C SER A 46 -0.87 -14.53 -3.85
N ILE A 47 -0.28 -14.56 -5.04
CA ILE A 47 -0.21 -13.37 -5.91
C ILE A 47 -1.61 -13.09 -6.49
N ALA A 48 -2.31 -14.12 -6.96
CA ALA A 48 -3.65 -13.97 -7.51
C ALA A 48 -4.64 -13.39 -6.48
N ASP A 49 -4.57 -13.86 -5.23
CA ASP A 49 -5.39 -13.38 -4.11
C ASP A 49 -5.06 -11.92 -3.77
N PHE A 50 -3.78 -11.54 -3.76
CA PHE A 50 -3.36 -10.16 -3.53
C PHE A 50 -3.89 -9.19 -4.61
N PHE A 51 -3.82 -9.57 -5.89
CA PHE A 51 -4.40 -8.76 -6.97
C PHE A 51 -5.92 -8.67 -6.88
N LYS A 52 -6.59 -9.75 -6.48
CA LYS A 52 -8.04 -9.77 -6.26
C LYS A 52 -8.43 -8.87 -5.09
N GLU A 53 -7.66 -8.88 -4.01
CA GLU A 53 -7.84 -7.98 -2.87
C GLU A 53 -7.67 -6.52 -3.33
N ALA A 54 -6.55 -6.20 -3.98
CA ALA A 54 -6.25 -4.85 -4.48
C ALA A 54 -7.37 -4.27 -5.35
N LYS A 55 -7.94 -5.10 -6.24
CA LYS A 55 -9.01 -4.70 -7.17
C LYS A 55 -10.31 -4.31 -6.48
N ASN A 56 -10.60 -4.93 -5.33
CA ASN A 56 -11.81 -4.67 -4.55
C ASN A 56 -11.55 -3.79 -3.32
N ALA A 57 -10.31 -3.33 -3.13
CA ALA A 57 -9.92 -2.53 -1.99
C ALA A 57 -10.37 -1.08 -2.16
N GLU A 58 -10.60 -0.45 -1.01
CA GLU A 58 -10.83 0.98 -0.88
C GLU A 58 -9.70 1.56 -0.03
N CYS A 59 -9.47 2.87 -0.10
CA CYS A 59 -8.52 3.52 0.77
C CYS A 59 -8.99 3.44 2.22
N ASP A 60 -8.16 2.91 3.12
CA ASP A 60 -8.51 2.65 4.52
C ASP A 60 -8.88 3.91 5.33
N PHE A 61 -8.54 5.10 4.81
CA PHE A 61 -8.84 6.37 5.50
C PHE A 61 -9.96 7.18 4.89
N CYS A 62 -10.15 7.14 3.56
CA CYS A 62 -11.13 8.01 2.89
C CYS A 62 -12.08 7.28 1.93
N GLY A 63 -11.99 5.96 1.80
CA GLY A 63 -12.83 5.15 0.91
C GLY A 63 -12.58 5.37 -0.60
N GLY A 64 -11.60 6.20 -0.97
CA GLY A 64 -11.26 6.45 -2.38
C GLY A 64 -10.53 5.28 -3.03
N SER A 65 -10.43 5.29 -4.37
CA SER A 65 -9.68 4.24 -5.09
C SER A 65 -8.22 4.20 -4.63
N PRO A 66 -7.71 3.04 -4.19
CA PRO A 66 -6.32 2.92 -3.76
C PRO A 66 -5.38 3.05 -4.98
N CYS A 67 -4.19 3.58 -4.74
CA CYS A 67 -3.09 3.59 -5.70
C CYS A 67 -1.93 2.70 -5.26
N THR A 68 -1.87 2.33 -3.98
CA THR A 68 -0.79 1.53 -3.39
C THR A 68 -1.35 0.65 -2.29
N GLY A 69 -0.71 -0.49 -2.05
CA GLY A 69 -0.93 -1.26 -0.84
C GLY A 69 0.10 -2.34 -0.61
N GLY A 70 -0.01 -2.98 0.55
CA GLY A 70 0.87 -4.04 0.98
C GLY A 70 0.72 -4.32 2.47
N PRO A 71 1.48 -5.31 2.99
CA PRO A 71 1.34 -5.75 4.38
C PRO A 71 1.55 -4.59 5.37
N GLU A 72 0.68 -4.49 6.38
CA GLU A 72 0.81 -3.53 7.46
C GLU A 72 1.81 -4.03 8.52
N PHE A 73 3.05 -3.53 8.44
CA PHE A 73 4.13 -4.00 9.30
C PHE A 73 4.08 -3.47 10.74
N LEU A 74 3.32 -2.41 11.03
CA LEU A 74 3.25 -1.79 12.37
C LEU A 74 2.38 -2.57 13.34
N THR A 75 1.43 -3.34 12.82
CA THR A 75 0.54 -4.19 13.63
C THR A 75 0.63 -5.63 13.13
N PRO A 76 1.69 -6.36 13.50
CA PRO A 76 1.71 -7.80 13.31
C PRO A 76 0.52 -8.38 14.08
N SER A 77 -0.37 -9.10 13.40
CA SER A 77 -1.44 -9.79 14.13
C SER A 77 -0.84 -10.90 14.99
N ALA A 78 -1.45 -11.15 16.15
CA ALA A 78 -1.04 -12.24 17.03
C ALA A 78 -1.17 -13.63 16.37
N GLU A 79 -1.97 -13.72 15.30
CA GLU A 79 -2.22 -14.93 14.52
C GLU A 79 -1.29 -15.06 13.29
N GLY A 80 -0.35 -14.13 13.10
CA GLY A 80 0.60 -14.13 11.98
C GLY A 80 0.03 -13.67 10.63
N ASN A 81 -1.25 -13.35 10.55
CA ASN A 81 -1.89 -12.76 9.37
C ASN A 81 -1.67 -11.25 9.34
N VAL A 82 -0.78 -10.76 8.49
CA VAL A 82 -0.59 -9.32 8.27
C VAL A 82 -1.63 -8.85 7.26
N ALA A 83 -2.60 -8.05 7.69
CA ALA A 83 -3.56 -7.43 6.79
C ALA A 83 -2.84 -6.43 5.87
N ASN A 84 -3.28 -6.30 4.63
CA ASN A 84 -2.77 -5.24 3.77
C ASN A 84 -3.41 -3.90 4.14
N ARG A 85 -2.63 -2.84 4.03
CA ARG A 85 -3.11 -1.46 4.08
C ARG A 85 -3.20 -0.91 2.66
N TRP A 86 -4.36 -0.38 2.29
CA TRP A 86 -4.65 0.16 0.97
C TRP A 86 -4.83 1.68 1.05
N LEU A 87 -4.05 2.43 0.27
CA LEU A 87 -4.00 3.89 0.35
C LEU A 87 -4.18 4.51 -1.04
N CYS A 88 -5.00 5.55 -1.12
CA CYS A 88 -5.12 6.38 -2.32
C CYS A 88 -3.94 7.35 -2.47
N GLY A 89 -3.80 7.96 -3.65
CA GLY A 89 -2.66 8.81 -3.99
C GLY A 89 -2.50 10.06 -3.12
N SER A 90 -3.55 10.49 -2.41
CA SER A 90 -3.47 11.61 -1.48
C SER A 90 -3.23 11.17 -0.02
N CYS A 91 -3.69 9.99 0.37
CA CYS A 91 -3.46 9.46 1.72
C CYS A 91 -2.08 8.80 1.86
N ALA A 92 -1.56 8.16 0.81
CA ALA A 92 -0.30 7.44 0.87
C ALA A 92 0.91 8.34 1.23
N PRO A 93 1.13 9.51 0.60
CA PRO A 93 2.29 10.34 0.90
C PRO A 93 2.29 10.85 2.35
N ASP A 94 1.13 11.25 2.86
CA ASP A 94 0.98 11.79 4.21
C ASP A 94 1.20 10.69 5.27
N TYR A 95 0.63 9.50 5.04
CA TYR A 95 0.84 8.32 5.88
C TYR A 95 2.33 7.92 5.95
N HIS A 96 2.98 7.76 4.79
CA HIS A 96 4.37 7.35 4.75
C HIS A 96 5.32 8.41 5.33
N THR A 97 5.04 9.70 5.11
CA THR A 97 5.81 10.80 5.70
C THR A 97 5.71 10.79 7.23
N PHE A 98 4.50 10.57 7.75
CA PHE A 98 4.28 10.46 9.19
C PHE A 98 5.07 9.27 9.77
N LEU A 99 4.97 8.10 9.14
CA LEU A 99 5.69 6.90 9.59
C LEU A 99 7.20 7.06 9.54
N GLN A 100 7.74 7.60 8.44
CA GLN A 100 9.19 7.86 8.32
C GLN A 100 9.68 8.77 9.44
N THR A 101 8.90 9.81 9.76
CA THR A 101 9.23 10.73 10.87
C THR A 101 9.25 9.99 12.20
N LYS A 102 8.22 9.20 12.52
CA LYS A 102 8.13 8.48 13.80
C LYS A 102 9.13 7.33 13.94
N MET A 103 9.45 6.67 12.83
CA MET A 103 10.41 5.57 12.80
C MET A 103 11.86 6.05 12.93
N ALA A 104 12.17 7.26 12.49
CA ALA A 104 13.50 7.84 12.70
C ALA A 104 13.82 8.01 14.20
N ASP A 105 12.81 8.18 15.04
CA ASP A 105 12.97 8.32 16.50
C ASP A 105 13.16 6.96 17.23
N LEU A 106 12.99 5.84 16.52
CA LEU A 106 12.93 4.48 17.09
C LEU A 106 14.30 3.79 17.26
N VAL A 107 15.41 4.48 16.97
CA VAL A 107 16.74 3.90 16.69
C VAL A 107 17.49 3.31 17.90
N GLU A 108 16.97 3.33 19.12
CA GLU A 108 17.74 2.87 20.31
C GLU A 108 17.05 1.85 21.23
N VAL A 109 16.09 1.06 20.74
CA VAL A 109 15.43 0.05 21.58
C VAL A 109 16.04 -1.33 21.34
N SER A 110 16.97 -1.78 22.19
CA SER A 110 17.58 -3.13 22.11
C SER A 110 16.66 -4.27 22.58
N ASP A 111 15.48 -3.91 23.10
CA ASP A 111 14.49 -4.81 23.68
C ASP A 111 13.31 -4.98 22.71
N TYR A 112 13.16 -6.19 22.18
CA TYR A 112 12.13 -6.54 21.20
C TYR A 112 10.70 -6.26 21.70
N GLU A 113 10.41 -6.49 22.98
CA GLU A 113 9.06 -6.23 23.52
C GLU A 113 8.75 -4.75 23.52
N LYS A 114 9.73 -3.92 23.89
CA LYS A 114 9.59 -2.45 23.84
C LYS A 114 9.51 -1.95 22.42
N GLN A 115 10.25 -2.54 21.48
CA GLN A 115 10.14 -2.20 20.06
C GLN A 115 8.73 -2.52 19.54
N LEU A 116 8.14 -3.65 19.91
CA LEU A 116 6.78 -4.02 19.51
C LEU A 116 5.73 -3.07 20.10
N GLU A 117 5.83 -2.73 21.39
CA GLU A 117 4.91 -1.76 22.01
C GLU A 117 5.02 -0.38 21.36
N GLU A 118 6.23 0.04 21.00
CA GLU A 118 6.45 1.30 20.31
C GLU A 118 5.89 1.30 18.88
N MET A 119 6.03 0.19 18.14
CA MET A 119 5.40 0.04 16.83
C MET A 119 3.87 0.11 16.91
N LYS A 120 3.25 -0.53 17.92
CA LYS A 120 1.81 -0.42 18.17
C LYS A 120 1.39 1.01 18.49
N ARG A 121 2.20 1.72 19.31
CA ARG A 121 1.97 3.12 19.65
C ARG A 121 1.98 3.99 18.39
N ILE A 122 3.01 3.84 17.55
CA ILE A 122 3.13 4.57 16.27
C ILE A 122 1.97 4.25 15.34
N ALA A 123 1.53 3.00 15.25
CA ALA A 123 0.35 2.62 14.46
C ALA A 123 -0.90 3.39 14.91
N GLY A 124 -1.14 3.44 16.24
CA GLY A 124 -2.24 4.20 16.82
C GLY A 124 -2.16 5.70 16.54
N GLU A 125 -0.96 6.29 16.60
CA GLU A 125 -0.77 7.69 16.26
C GLU A 125 -1.00 7.96 14.77
N ALA A 126 -0.54 7.06 13.89
CA ALA A 126 -0.73 7.18 12.45
C ALA A 126 -2.23 7.16 12.08
N GLU A 127 -3.01 6.27 12.72
CA GLU A 127 -4.47 6.22 12.58
C GLU A 127 -5.14 7.55 12.95
N VAL A 128 -4.76 8.14 14.09
CA VAL A 128 -5.30 9.42 14.54
C VAL A 128 -4.90 10.55 13.59
N HIS A 129 -3.62 10.60 13.23
CA HIS A 129 -3.06 11.59 12.31
C HIS A 129 -3.80 11.58 10.96
N MET A 130 -3.97 10.39 10.36
CA MET A 130 -4.63 10.26 9.07
C MET A 130 -6.12 10.60 9.10
N LYS A 131 -6.83 10.24 10.17
CA LYS A 131 -8.23 10.67 10.36
C LYS A 131 -8.35 12.18 10.43
N GLN A 132 -7.41 12.86 11.08
CA GLN A 132 -7.39 14.33 11.12
C GLN A 132 -6.99 14.93 9.77
N PHE A 133 -6.03 14.35 9.07
CA PHE A 133 -5.63 14.77 7.72
C PHE A 133 -6.81 14.72 6.76
N VAL A 134 -7.51 13.58 6.66
CA VAL A 134 -8.69 13.43 5.79
C VAL A 134 -9.77 14.44 6.15
N ARG A 135 -10.07 14.60 7.45
CA ARG A 135 -11.02 15.63 7.91
C ARG A 135 -10.61 17.04 7.50
N ARG A 136 -9.33 17.40 7.54
CA ARG A 136 -8.88 18.76 7.14
C ARG A 136 -8.87 18.96 5.63
N ARG A 137 -8.63 17.90 4.85
CA ARG A 137 -8.57 17.94 3.39
C ARG A 137 -9.97 18.05 2.77
N ASP A 138 -10.94 17.35 3.38
CA ASP A 138 -12.29 17.20 2.81
C ASP A 138 -13.31 18.21 3.38
N ASN A 139 -12.91 19.06 4.32
CA ASN A 139 -13.67 20.21 4.82
C ASN A 139 -13.20 21.51 4.15
#